data_AF-A0A8J7VQ70-F1
#
_entry.id   AF-A0A8J7VQ70-F1
#
_cell.length_a   1.000
_cell.length_b   1.000
_cell.length_c   1.000
_cell.angle_alpha   90.00
_cell.angle_beta   90.00
_cell.angle_gamma   90.00
#
_symmetry.space_group_name_H-M   'P 1'
#
loop_
_entity.id
_entity.type
_entity.pdbx_description
1 polymer ?
#
loop_
_entity_poly.entity_id
_entity_poly.type
_entity_poly.pdbx_seq_one_letter_code
_entity_poly.pdbx_strand_id
1 'polypeptide(L)'
;MSILVELAPKGVCAIVPDEGMLFRANDSFFVEIKRKLVDECGLWAIVSLPGGVFSTAGAGVKTNLLFFTKGKKTQRIWYYDLSNLNVGMHQCRRN
;
A
#
# COMPACT_ATOMS: atom_id res chain seq x y z
N MET A 1 -8.09 -5.79 15.04
CA MET A 1 -6.65 -5.78 15.35
C MET A 1 -5.94 -5.12 14.18
N SER A 2 -5.63 -3.83 14.28
CA SER A 2 -5.01 -3.08 13.19
C SER A 2 -3.54 -3.50 13.09
N ILE A 3 -3.05 -3.89 11.91
CA ILE A 3 -1.63 -4.25 11.66
C ILE A 3 -0.63 -3.20 12.19
N LEU A 4 -1.08 -1.94 12.31
CA LEU A 4 -0.35 -0.82 12.89
C LEU A 4 0.01 -1.03 14.38
N VAL A 5 -0.85 -1.72 15.14
CA VAL A 5 -0.64 -1.99 16.57
C VAL A 5 0.38 -3.11 16.76
N GLU A 6 0.30 -4.16 15.95
CA GLU A 6 1.20 -5.33 15.98
C GLU A 6 2.65 -4.99 15.63
N LEU A 7 2.88 -3.92 14.85
CA LEU A 7 4.22 -3.59 14.38
C LEU A 7 5.14 -3.18 15.54
N ALA A 8 6.36 -3.72 15.54
CA ALA A 8 7.40 -3.34 16.48
C ALA A 8 7.69 -1.82 16.42
N PRO A 9 8.15 -1.20 17.52
CA PRO A 9 8.55 0.21 17.52
C PRO A 9 9.62 0.45 16.44
N LYS A 10 9.44 1.49 15.61
CA LYS A 10 10.32 1.79 14.45
C LYS A 10 10.35 0.68 13.38
N GLY A 11 9.44 -0.29 13.45
CA GLY A 11 9.27 -1.31 12.42
C GLY A 11 8.86 -0.71 11.08
N VAL A 12 9.31 -1.34 10.01
CA VAL A 12 8.94 -1.01 8.63
C VAL A 12 7.94 -2.04 8.15
N CYS A 13 6.85 -1.57 7.54
CA CYS A 13 5.82 -2.41 6.98
C CYS A 13 5.42 -1.93 5.60
N ALA A 14 4.97 -2.86 4.77
CA ALA A 14 4.30 -2.59 3.51
C ALA A 14 2.94 -3.27 3.52
N ILE A 15 1.90 -2.56 3.08
CA ILE A 15 0.56 -3.13 2.89
C ILE A 15 0.16 -3.03 1.43
N VAL A 16 -0.58 -4.03 0.97
CA VAL A 16 -1.15 -4.07 -0.39
C VAL A 16 -2.67 -3.94 -0.29
N PRO A 17 -3.20 -2.71 -0.27
CA PRO A 17 -4.64 -2.53 -0.39
C PRO A 17 -5.13 -2.55 -1.83
N ASP A 18 -6.40 -2.90 -1.98
CA ASP A 18 -7.15 -2.61 -3.19
C ASP A 18 -7.29 -1.10 -3.40
N GLU A 19 -7.43 -0.67 -4.65
CA GLU A 19 -7.66 0.74 -4.98
C GLU A 19 -8.90 1.30 -4.28
N GLY A 20 -9.94 0.47 -4.08
CA GLY A 20 -11.15 0.83 -3.36
C GLY A 20 -10.89 1.27 -1.91
N MET A 21 -9.91 0.69 -1.22
CA MET A 21 -9.54 1.09 0.15
C MET A 21 -9.05 2.55 0.22
N LEU A 22 -8.35 3.01 -0.81
CA LEU A 22 -7.82 4.38 -0.88
C LEU A 22 -8.88 5.40 -1.30
N PHE A 23 -9.88 5.01 -2.08
CA PHE A 23 -10.90 5.93 -2.60
C PHE A 23 -12.27 5.85 -1.90
N ARG A 24 -12.53 4.82 -1.08
CA ARG A 24 -13.72 4.77 -0.21
C ARG A 24 -13.59 5.79 0.91
N ALA A 25 -14.23 6.93 0.74
CA ALA A 25 -14.31 8.01 1.73
C ALA A 25 -15.55 7.91 2.64
N ASN A 26 -16.54 7.10 2.27
CA ASN A 26 -17.81 6.96 3.00
C ASN A 26 -17.74 6.00 4.20
N ASP A 27 -16.61 5.32 4.38
CA ASP A 27 -16.41 4.38 5.47
C ASP A 27 -15.38 4.97 6.44
N SER A 28 -15.87 5.30 7.63
CA SER A 28 -15.13 5.99 8.68
C SER A 28 -13.89 5.22 9.11
N PHE A 29 -13.88 3.90 8.94
CA PHE A 29 -12.74 3.06 9.25
C PHE A 29 -11.52 3.36 8.36
N PHE A 30 -11.72 3.53 7.05
CA PHE A 30 -10.62 3.84 6.13
C PHE A 30 -10.09 5.25 6.31
N VAL A 31 -10.95 6.20 6.66
CA VAL A 31 -10.53 7.58 6.97
C VAL A 31 -9.65 7.60 8.22
N GLU A 32 -10.03 6.87 9.27
CA GLU A 32 -9.24 6.77 10.50
C GLU A 32 -7.88 6.10 10.25
N ILE A 33 -7.84 5.02 9.44
CA ILE A 33 -6.59 4.36 9.07
C ILE A 33 -5.66 5.31 8.31
N LYS A 34 -6.17 6.04 7.31
CA LYS A 34 -5.36 7.01 6.55
C LYS A 34 -4.78 8.08 7.47
N ARG A 35 -5.59 8.57 8.42
CA ARG A 35 -5.12 9.56 9.40
C ARG A 35 -4.01 9.00 10.28
N LYS A 36 -4.19 7.81 10.86
CA LYS A 36 -3.16 7.11 11.65
C LYS A 36 -1.90 6.85 10.84
N LEU A 37 -2.04 6.48 9.56
CA LEU A 37 -0.92 6.24 8.66
C LEU A 37 -0.09 7.49 8.35
N VAL A 38 -0.68 8.68 8.41
CA VAL A 38 0.03 9.95 8.17
C VAL A 38 0.58 10.53 9.46
N ASP A 39 -0.18 10.44 10.55
CA ASP A 39 0.15 11.06 11.84
C ASP A 39 1.10 10.21 12.69
N GLU A 40 0.88 8.89 12.77
CA GLU A 40 1.62 7.97 13.66
C GLU A 40 2.65 7.11 12.91
N CYS A 41 2.39 6.88 11.62
CA CYS A 41 3.29 6.15 10.73
C CYS A 41 3.93 7.12 9.73
N GLY A 42 5.22 6.93 9.46
CA GLY A 42 5.93 7.70 8.47
C GLY A 42 5.71 7.02 7.14
N LEU A 43 4.59 7.30 6.47
CA LEU A 43 4.35 6.87 5.11
C LEU A 43 5.34 7.57 4.20
N TRP A 44 6.22 6.82 3.55
CA TRP A 44 7.30 7.41 2.75
C TRP A 44 7.25 7.00 1.28
N ALA A 45 6.57 5.91 0.91
CA ALA A 45 6.34 5.57 -0.48
C ALA A 45 4.96 4.97 -0.72
N ILE A 46 4.38 5.32 -1.87
CA ILE A 46 3.18 4.74 -2.45
C ILE A 46 3.53 4.30 -3.87
N VAL A 47 3.26 3.04 -4.18
CA VAL A 47 3.46 2.48 -5.52
C VAL A 47 2.11 2.04 -6.06
N SER A 48 1.62 2.71 -7.10
CA SER A 48 0.40 2.31 -7.80
C SER A 48 0.75 1.29 -8.86
N LEU A 49 0.18 0.09 -8.74
CA LEU A 49 0.40 -0.98 -9.71
C LEU A 49 -0.65 -0.93 -10.83
N PRO A 50 -0.30 -1.37 -12.05
CA PRO A 50 -1.28 -1.53 -13.12
C PRO A 50 -2.30 -2.61 -12.77
N GLY A 51 -3.49 -2.47 -13.36
CA GLY A 51 -4.52 -3.51 -13.28
C GLY A 51 -3.98 -4.82 -13.84
N GLY A 52 -4.16 -5.90 -13.08
CA GLY A 52 -3.81 -7.25 -13.51
C GLY A 52 -2.50 -7.84 -12.99
N VAL A 53 -1.72 -7.07 -12.21
CA VAL A 53 -0.52 -7.60 -11.52
C VAL A 53 -0.86 -8.75 -10.57
N PHE A 54 -2.04 -8.73 -9.95
CA PHE A 54 -2.53 -9.82 -9.10
C PHE A 54 -3.63 -10.66 -9.76
N SER A 55 -3.80 -10.60 -11.09
CA SER A 55 -4.78 -11.43 -11.81
C SER A 55 -4.55 -12.92 -11.56
N THR A 56 -3.29 -13.36 -11.49
CA THR A 56 -2.92 -14.76 -11.20
C THR A 56 -3.21 -15.17 -9.76
N ALA A 57 -3.37 -14.21 -8.85
CA ALA A 57 -3.73 -14.44 -7.44
C ALA A 57 -5.24 -14.25 -7.19
N GLY A 58 -6.06 -14.11 -8.25
CA GLY A 58 -7.51 -13.92 -8.15
C GLY A 58 -7.96 -12.48 -7.90
N ALA A 59 -7.05 -11.51 -7.91
CA ALA A 59 -7.35 -10.09 -7.75
C ALA A 59 -7.11 -9.33 -9.07
N GLY A 60 -8.13 -9.29 -9.92
CA GLY A 60 -8.13 -8.50 -11.16
C GLY A 60 -8.29 -6.99 -10.94
N VAL A 61 -8.36 -6.55 -9.68
CA VAL A 61 -8.48 -5.14 -9.30
C VAL A 61 -7.12 -4.45 -9.28
N LYS A 62 -7.12 -3.15 -9.58
CA LYS A 62 -5.95 -2.30 -9.39
C LYS A 62 -5.60 -2.24 -7.91
N THR A 63 -4.31 -2.33 -7.61
CA THR A 63 -3.79 -2.38 -6.24
C THR A 63 -2.71 -1.34 -6.05
N ASN A 64 -2.52 -0.93 -4.79
CA ASN A 64 -1.46 0.00 -4.43
C ASN A 64 -0.60 -0.66 -3.35
N LEU A 65 0.68 -0.33 -3.29
CA LEU A 65 1.53 -0.65 -2.13
C LEU A 65 1.79 0.63 -1.35
N LEU A 66 1.59 0.56 -0.03
CA LEU A 66 1.99 1.64 0.88
C LEU A 66 3.10 1.16 1.80
N PHE A 67 4.20 1.91 1.81
CA PHE A 67 5.36 1.66 2.66
C PHE A 67 5.44 2.70 3.75
N PHE A 68 5.39 2.24 5.00
CA PHE A 68 5.39 3.13 6.16
C PHE A 68 6.25 2.58 7.30
N THR A 69 6.70 3.49 8.16
CA THR A 69 7.51 3.17 9.32
C THR A 69 6.81 3.67 10.59
N LYS A 70 6.56 2.78 11.56
CA LYS A 70 5.85 3.16 12.79
C LYS A 70 6.66 4.09 13.68
N GLY A 71 6.01 5.10 14.26
CA GLY A 71 6.62 5.99 15.26
C GLY A 71 7.32 7.22 14.68
N LYS A 72 6.98 7.62 13.45
CA LYS A 72 7.40 8.88 12.83
C LYS A 72 6.20 9.52 12.17
N LYS A 73 6.10 10.85 12.20
CA LYS A 73 5.12 11.58 11.39
C LYS A 73 5.58 11.59 9.93
N THR A 74 4.63 11.45 9.00
CA THR A 74 4.91 11.56 7.57
C THR A 74 5.39 12.97 7.23
N GLN A 75 6.51 13.06 6.50
CA GLN A 75 7.06 14.34 6.04
C GLN A 75 7.06 14.47 4.51
N ARG A 76 7.44 13.39 3.83
CA ARG A 76 7.49 13.34 2.36
C ARG A 76 7.08 11.96 1.91
N ILE A 77 6.24 11.92 0.89
CA ILE A 77 5.76 10.69 0.26
C ILE A 77 6.29 10.65 -1.16
N TRP A 78 6.93 9.55 -1.52
CA TRP A 78 7.26 9.24 -2.91
C TRP A 78 6.07 8.54 -3.55
N TYR A 79 5.57 9.08 -4.66
CA TYR A 79 4.48 8.47 -5.42
C TYR A 79 5.04 7.92 -6.72
N TYR A 80 4.99 6.60 -6.87
CA TYR A 80 5.39 5.89 -8.09
C TYR A 80 4.16 5.35 -8.79
N ASP A 81 3.88 5.85 -10.00
CA ASP A 81 2.79 5.35 -10.82
C ASP A 81 3.33 4.35 -11.85
N LEU A 82 3.05 3.07 -11.63
CA LEU A 82 3.36 1.99 -12.56
C LEU A 82 2.14 1.60 -13.40
N SER A 83 1.00 2.31 -13.27
CA SER A 83 -0.24 2.00 -14.01
C SER A 83 -0.05 2.04 -15.53
N ASN A 84 0.91 2.84 -16.00
CA ASN A 84 1.22 3.02 -17.42
C ASN A 84 2.28 2.02 -17.93
N LEU A 85 2.84 1.17 -17.06
CA LEU A 85 3.81 0.14 -17.45
C LEU A 85 3.06 -1.15 -17.76
N ASN A 86 3.28 -1.66 -18.97
CA ASN A 86 2.79 -2.96 -19.39
C ASN A 86 3.72 -4.04 -18.82
N VAL A 87 3.62 -4.31 -17.51
CA VAL A 87 4.42 -5.32 -16.82
C VAL A 87 3.84 -6.70 -17.10
N GLY A 88 4.42 -7.39 -18.08
CA GLY A 88 4.25 -8.84 -18.21
C GLY A 88 4.91 -9.52 -17.02
N MET A 89 4.13 -10.26 -16.21
CA MET A 89 4.69 -11.02 -15.10
C MET A 89 5.40 -12.27 -15.65
N HIS A 90 6.65 -12.10 -16.08
CA HIS A 90 7.52 -13.23 -16.34
C HIS A 90 7.89 -13.83 -14.99
N GLN A 91 7.27 -14.97 -14.66
CA GLN A 91 7.68 -15.75 -13.51
C GLN A 91 9.15 -16.13 -13.71
N CYS A 92 10.05 -15.49 -12.97
CA CYS A 92 11.45 -15.89 -12.91
C CYS A 92 11.50 -17.25 -12.22
N ARG A 93 11.35 -18.30 -13.03
CA ARG A 93 11.59 -19.69 -12.64
C ARG A 93 13.09 -19.76 -12.39
N ARG A 94 13.51 -19.69 -11.13
CA ARG A 94 14.86 -20.09 -10.75
C ARG A 94 15.00 -21.55 -11.18
N ASN A 95 15.80 -21.79 -12.21
CA ASN A 95 16.34 -23.12 -12.49
C ASN A 95 17.37 -23.48 -11.41
#